data_AF-H0R6B0-F1
#
_entry.id   AF-H0R6B0-F1
#
_cell.length_a   1.000
_cell.length_b   1.000
_cell.length_c   1.000
_cell.angle_alpha   90.00
_cell.angle_beta   90.00
_cell.angle_gamma   90.00
#
_symmetry.space_group_name_H-M   'P 1'
#
loop_
_entity.id
_entity.type
_entity.pdbx_description
1 polymer ?
#
loop_
_entity_poly.entity_id
_entity_poly.type
_entity_poly.pdbx_seq_one_letter_code
_entity_poly.pdbx_strand_id
1 'polypeptide(L)'
;MSLRNIDSTGGAEPIVSVMADNGETLSFTPVTAAALAEMLARAAMAEIAMQLKVTNSYPETAFEHLYDVAAPAPRDHEDVYDWCYDHLYEYTGEGPEYADVPAAYEVEILSAPAPFAHLVGLRVDSYG
;
A
#
# COMPACT_ATOMS: atom_id res chain seq x y z
N MET A 1 -20.47 2.04 -28.66
CA MET A 1 -20.91 2.18 -27.27
C MET A 1 -20.98 3.66 -26.98
N SER A 2 -22.19 4.23 -26.86
CA SER A 2 -22.39 5.69 -26.74
C SER A 2 -22.65 6.02 -25.27
N LEU A 3 -21.75 6.77 -24.64
CA LEU A 3 -21.97 7.35 -23.32
C LEU A 3 -23.05 8.44 -23.46
N ARG A 4 -24.25 8.21 -22.94
CA ARG A 4 -25.25 9.28 -22.76
C ARG A 4 -25.03 9.88 -21.38
N ASN A 5 -24.42 11.06 -21.33
CA ASN A 5 -24.45 11.91 -20.14
C ASN A 5 -25.88 12.42 -19.98
N ILE A 6 -26.62 11.87 -19.01
CA ILE A 6 -27.90 12.43 -18.58
C ILE A 6 -27.56 13.58 -17.63
N ASP A 7 -27.68 14.79 -18.15
CA ASP A 7 -27.56 16.03 -17.37
C ASP A 7 -28.84 16.19 -16.54
N SER A 8 -28.74 16.01 -15.22
CA SER A 8 -29.86 16.24 -14.29
C SER A 8 -29.73 17.63 -13.66
N THR A 9 -30.54 18.56 -14.17
CA THR A 9 -30.81 19.88 -13.62
C THR A 9 -31.35 19.78 -12.19
N GLY A 10 -30.52 20.12 -11.20
CA GLY A 10 -30.96 20.42 -9.83
C GLY A 10 -30.15 19.74 -8.74
N GLY A 11 -28.94 20.25 -8.45
CA GLY A 11 -28.21 20.00 -7.18
C GLY A 11 -27.92 18.54 -6.78
N ALA A 12 -28.31 17.56 -7.58
CA ALA A 12 -28.09 16.15 -7.32
C ALA A 12 -26.68 15.76 -7.81
N GLU A 13 -25.96 15.00 -7.01
CA GLU A 13 -24.64 14.50 -7.39
C GLU A 13 -24.74 13.62 -8.65
N PRO A 14 -23.77 13.70 -9.57
CA PRO A 14 -23.77 12.87 -10.76
C PRO A 14 -23.70 11.39 -10.37
N ILE A 15 -24.51 10.53 -10.99
CA ILE A 15 -24.51 9.10 -10.69
C ILE A 15 -23.59 8.37 -11.68
N VAL A 16 -22.73 7.49 -11.17
CA VAL A 16 -21.97 6.53 -11.98
C VAL A 16 -22.78 5.24 -12.04
N SER A 17 -23.10 4.79 -13.26
CA SER A 17 -23.84 3.54 -13.46
C SER A 17 -22.99 2.54 -14.24
N VAL A 18 -22.90 1.32 -13.73
CA VAL A 18 -22.19 0.19 -14.35
C VAL A 18 -23.22 -0.90 -14.66
N MET A 19 -23.20 -1.42 -15.89
CA MET A 19 -24.03 -2.55 -16.29
C MET A 19 -23.25 -3.84 -16.09
N ALA A 20 -23.77 -4.73 -15.25
CA ALA A 20 -23.22 -6.05 -15.02
C ALA A 20 -23.64 -7.03 -16.13
N ASP A 21 -22.90 -8.14 -16.27
CA ASP A 21 -23.15 -9.14 -17.33
C ASP A 21 -24.52 -9.83 -17.20
N ASN A 22 -25.10 -9.84 -16.01
CA ASN A 22 -26.45 -10.33 -15.75
C ASN A 22 -27.56 -9.34 -16.17
N GLY A 23 -27.18 -8.18 -16.73
CA GLY A 23 -28.10 -7.12 -17.16
C GLY A 23 -28.56 -6.19 -16.05
N GLU A 24 -28.06 -6.33 -14.82
CA GLU A 24 -28.35 -5.42 -13.72
C GLU A 24 -27.53 -4.13 -13.84
N THR A 25 -28.14 -3.00 -13.48
CA THR A 25 -27.46 -1.71 -13.40
C THR A 25 -27.15 -1.39 -11.94
N LEU A 26 -25.87 -1.28 -11.62
CA LEU A 26 -25.39 -0.80 -10.32
C LEU A 26 -25.15 0.70 -10.42
N SER A 27 -25.72 1.47 -9.50
CA SER A 27 -25.61 2.93 -9.47
C SER A 27 -24.94 3.39 -8.18
N PHE A 28 -23.94 4.25 -8.32
CA PHE A 28 -23.13 4.77 -7.22
C PHE A 28 -23.04 6.29 -7.31
N THR A 29 -22.79 6.95 -6.19
CA THR A 29 -22.23 8.31 -6.22
C THR A 29 -20.79 8.23 -6.78
N PRO A 30 -20.22 9.33 -7.28
CA PRO A 30 -18.87 9.32 -7.84
C PRO A 30 -17.82 8.93 -6.78
N VAL A 31 -18.03 9.37 -5.54
CA VAL A 31 -17.16 9.07 -4.40
C VAL A 31 -17.17 7.57 -4.09
N THR A 32 -18.34 6.95 -4.02
CA THR A 32 -18.45 5.51 -3.75
C THR A 32 -17.93 4.68 -4.92
N ALA A 33 -18.13 5.13 -6.16
CA ALA A 33 -17.58 4.47 -7.35
C ALA A 33 -16.04 4.48 -7.33
N ALA A 34 -15.43 5.61 -6.97
CA ALA A 34 -13.98 5.73 -6.84
C ALA A 34 -13.44 4.81 -5.73
N ALA A 35 -14.05 4.83 -4.55
CA ALA A 35 -13.66 3.95 -3.44
C ALA A 35 -13.75 2.47 -3.83
N LEU A 36 -14.84 2.06 -4.48
CA LEU A 36 -14.99 0.68 -4.96
C LEU A 36 -13.92 0.31 -6.00
N ALA A 37 -13.62 1.21 -6.93
CA ALA A 37 -12.58 0.99 -7.93
C ALA A 37 -11.20 0.80 -7.30
N GLU A 38 -10.86 1.59 -6.28
CA GLU A 38 -9.61 1.44 -5.52
C GLU A 38 -9.55 0.12 -4.76
N MET A 39 -10.64 -0.28 -4.09
CA MET A 39 -10.73 -1.57 -3.39
C MET A 39 -10.54 -2.74 -4.36
N LEU A 40 -11.21 -2.70 -5.53
CA LEU A 40 -11.06 -3.73 -6.55
C LEU A 40 -9.64 -3.76 -7.13
N ALA A 41 -9.03 -2.60 -7.34
CA ALA A 41 -7.65 -2.51 -7.82
C ALA A 41 -6.67 -3.13 -6.83
N ARG A 42 -6.80 -2.85 -5.51
CA ARG A 42 -5.99 -3.51 -4.48
C ARG A 42 -6.23 -5.01 -4.43
N ALA A 43 -7.50 -5.44 -4.42
CA ALA A 43 -7.86 -6.85 -4.33
C ALA A 43 -7.37 -7.69 -5.52
N ALA A 44 -7.18 -7.08 -6.69
CA ALA A 44 -6.68 -7.73 -7.88
C ALA A 44 -5.15 -7.93 -7.89
N MET A 45 -4.40 -7.27 -6.99
CA MET A 45 -2.94 -7.38 -6.92
C MET A 45 -2.54 -8.45 -5.90
N ALA A 46 -1.70 -9.39 -6.31
CA ALA A 46 -1.13 -10.39 -5.40
C ALA A 46 0.18 -9.90 -4.76
N GLU A 47 0.94 -9.08 -5.47
CA GLU A 47 2.21 -8.49 -5.04
C GLU A 47 2.27 -7.02 -5.44
N ILE A 48 3.04 -6.24 -4.69
CA ILE A 48 3.32 -4.83 -4.95
C ILE A 48 4.82 -4.59 -5.00
N ALA A 49 5.26 -3.84 -5.99
CA ALA A 49 6.64 -3.35 -6.09
C ALA A 49 6.77 -2.03 -5.33
N MET A 50 7.74 -1.94 -4.42
CA MET A 50 7.95 -0.79 -3.55
C MET A 50 9.43 -0.41 -3.50
N GLN A 51 9.70 0.83 -3.13
CA GLN A 51 11.02 1.26 -2.70
C GLN A 51 11.03 1.44 -1.19
N LEU A 52 11.97 0.80 -0.51
CA LEU A 52 12.18 0.90 0.92
C LEU A 52 13.45 1.69 1.22
N LYS A 53 13.43 2.41 2.34
CA LYS A 53 14.61 2.89 3.02
C LYS A 53 14.77 2.11 4.32
N VAL A 54 15.90 1.43 4.47
CA VAL A 54 16.25 0.68 5.66
C VAL A 54 17.37 1.41 6.38
N THR A 55 17.21 1.62 7.67
CA THR A 55 18.21 2.25 8.54
C THR A 55 18.56 1.29 9.68
N ASN A 56 19.83 0.89 9.76
CA ASN A 56 20.35 0.01 10.80
C ASN A 56 21.30 0.82 11.70
N SER A 57 20.89 1.15 12.91
CA SER A 57 21.65 2.00 13.84
C SER A 57 22.24 1.17 14.98
N TYR A 58 23.56 1.10 15.02
CA TYR A 58 24.36 0.44 16.06
C TYR A 58 25.03 1.50 16.96
N PRO A 59 25.64 1.11 18.10
CA PRO A 59 26.18 2.07 19.06
C PRO A 59 27.28 2.98 18.49
N GLU A 60 28.06 2.47 17.54
CA GLU A 60 29.22 3.17 16.96
C GLU A 60 29.05 3.55 15.48
N THR A 61 28.00 3.06 14.82
CA THR A 61 27.80 3.24 13.37
C THR A 61 26.33 3.16 13.00
N ALA A 62 25.95 3.77 11.88
CA ALA A 62 24.64 3.60 11.28
C ALA A 62 24.79 3.35 9.77
N PHE A 63 23.92 2.50 9.24
CA PHE A 63 23.85 2.17 7.83
C PHE A 63 22.49 2.56 7.28
N GLU A 64 22.48 3.04 6.04
CA GLU A 64 21.27 3.40 5.31
C GLU A 64 21.31 2.74 3.93
N HIS A 65 20.24 2.01 3.61
CA HIS A 65 20.10 1.28 2.36
C HIS A 65 18.77 1.60 1.69
N LEU A 66 18.80 1.67 0.36
CA LEU A 66 17.61 1.73 -0.46
C LEU A 66 17.44 0.37 -1.17
N TYR A 67 16.25 -0.20 -1.05
CA TYR A 67 15.89 -1.45 -1.71
C TYR A 67 14.67 -1.26 -2.60
N ASP A 68 14.73 -1.82 -3.80
CA ASP A 68 13.55 -2.04 -4.62
C ASP A 68 13.09 -3.48 -4.36
N VAL A 69 11.90 -3.65 -3.79
CA VAL A 69 11.38 -4.94 -3.32
C VAL A 69 10.02 -5.26 -3.94
N ALA A 70 9.69 -6.54 -4.01
CA ALA A 70 8.35 -7.02 -4.29
C ALA A 70 7.87 -7.81 -3.08
N ALA A 71 6.72 -7.42 -2.53
CA ALA A 71 6.12 -8.08 -1.37
C ALA A 71 4.64 -8.42 -1.65
N PRO A 72 4.06 -9.41 -0.95
CA PRO A 72 2.63 -9.69 -1.05
C PRO A 72 1.80 -8.42 -0.80
N ALA A 73 0.79 -8.17 -1.62
CA ALA A 73 -0.08 -7.02 -1.42
C ALA A 73 -0.86 -7.16 -0.10
N PRO A 74 -0.84 -6.16 0.80
CA PRO A 74 -1.61 -6.23 2.03
C PRO A 74 -3.09 -6.29 1.70
N ARG A 75 -3.82 -7.17 2.40
CA ARG A 75 -5.26 -7.29 2.26
C ARG A 75 -5.95 -6.20 3.06
N ASP A 76 -7.11 -5.74 2.57
CA ASP A 76 -7.89 -4.67 3.21
C ASP A 76 -8.32 -4.96 4.68
N HIS A 77 -8.17 -6.21 5.16
CA HIS A 77 -8.50 -6.62 6.53
C HIS A 77 -7.27 -6.93 7.41
N GLU A 78 -6.06 -6.86 6.85
CA GLU A 78 -4.81 -7.07 7.59
C GLU A 78 -4.39 -5.78 8.31
N ASP A 79 -3.74 -5.92 9.46
CA ASP A 79 -3.07 -4.80 10.11
C ASP A 79 -1.79 -4.48 9.34
N VAL A 80 -1.64 -3.23 8.92
CA VAL A 80 -0.54 -2.80 8.05
C VAL A 80 0.80 -2.82 8.78
N TYR A 81 0.82 -2.62 10.11
CA TYR A 81 2.05 -2.69 10.89
C TYR A 81 2.53 -4.13 11.05
N ASP A 82 1.60 -5.06 11.34
CA ASP A 82 1.91 -6.49 11.38
C ASP A 82 2.43 -6.97 10.02
N TRP A 83 1.75 -6.59 8.93
CA TRP A 83 2.19 -6.92 7.57
C TRP A 83 3.59 -6.37 7.25
N CYS A 84 3.92 -5.14 7.69
CA CYS A 84 5.25 -4.58 7.50
C CYS A 84 6.33 -5.34 8.28
N TYR A 85 6.02 -5.76 9.51
CA TYR A 85 6.92 -6.60 10.29
C TYR A 85 7.18 -7.94 9.61
N ASP A 86 6.13 -8.60 9.13
CA ASP A 86 6.23 -9.92 8.52
C ASP A 86 6.98 -9.90 7.17
N HIS A 87 6.88 -8.82 6.40
CA HIS A 87 7.37 -8.77 5.02
C HIS A 87 8.53 -7.81 4.75
N LEU A 88 8.74 -6.79 5.57
CA LEU A 88 9.76 -5.77 5.31
C LEU A 88 10.90 -5.81 6.31
N TYR A 89 10.66 -6.37 7.49
CA TYR A 89 11.67 -6.39 8.54
C TYR A 89 12.86 -7.31 8.21
N GLU A 90 12.68 -8.29 7.31
CA GLU A 90 13.75 -9.18 6.83
C GLU A 90 14.90 -8.45 6.12
N TYR A 91 14.67 -7.22 5.66
CA TYR A 91 15.69 -6.39 5.00
C TYR A 91 16.59 -5.63 5.99
N THR A 92 16.34 -5.75 7.30
CA THR A 92 17.13 -5.13 8.36
C THR A 92 18.31 -6.00 8.80
N GLY A 93 19.25 -5.40 9.52
CA GLY A 93 20.45 -6.08 10.00
C GLY A 93 21.63 -5.99 9.05
N GLU A 94 22.84 -6.11 9.60
CA GLU A 94 24.09 -6.02 8.86
C GLU A 94 24.91 -7.28 9.12
N GLY A 95 24.81 -8.28 8.24
CA GLY A 95 25.69 -9.45 8.25
C GLY A 95 25.88 -10.19 9.59
N PRO A 96 26.81 -11.16 9.64
CA PRO A 96 27.12 -11.88 10.88
C PRO A 96 27.87 -11.03 11.93
N GLU A 97 28.63 -10.04 11.51
CA GLU A 97 29.47 -9.21 12.40
C GLU A 97 28.66 -8.31 13.34
N TYR A 98 27.41 -7.99 13.02
CA TYR A 98 26.52 -7.17 13.85
C TYR A 98 25.40 -7.98 14.54
N ALA A 99 25.41 -9.32 14.43
CA ALA A 99 24.32 -10.18 14.91
C ALA A 99 24.11 -10.14 16.44
N ASP A 100 25.17 -9.88 17.22
CA ASP A 100 25.12 -9.82 18.69
C ASP A 100 25.25 -8.38 19.23
N VAL A 101 25.12 -7.37 18.35
CA VAL A 101 25.26 -5.96 18.71
C VAL A 101 23.87 -5.34 18.88
N PRO A 102 23.56 -4.72 20.04
CA PRO A 102 22.30 -4.02 20.21
C PRO A 102 22.10 -2.96 19.13
N ALA A 103 20.92 -2.90 18.54
CA ALA A 103 20.64 -2.08 17.37
C ALA A 103 19.21 -1.57 17.33
N ALA A 104 19.04 -0.38 16.77
CA ALA A 104 17.74 0.13 16.34
C ALA A 104 17.61 -0.07 14.84
N TYR A 105 16.57 -0.76 14.43
CA TYR A 105 16.28 -1.05 13.02
C TYR A 105 15.03 -0.30 12.62
N GLU A 106 15.06 0.39 11.47
CA GLU A 106 13.92 1.12 10.92
C GLU A 106 13.75 0.77 9.43
N VAL A 107 12.52 0.55 9.01
CA VAL A 107 12.13 0.41 7.60
C VAL A 107 11.05 1.44 7.27
N GLU A 108 11.27 2.23 6.23
CA GLU A 108 10.34 3.23 5.70
C GLU A 108 9.98 2.91 4.25
N ILE A 109 8.68 2.95 3.92
CA ILE A 109 8.21 2.81 2.53
C ILE A 109 8.28 4.17 1.84
N LEU A 110 9.16 4.31 0.83
CA LEU A 110 9.33 5.55 0.07
C LEU A 110 8.42 5.64 -1.15
N SER A 111 8.07 4.50 -1.74
CA SER A 111 7.16 4.47 -2.88
C SER A 111 6.37 3.16 -2.93
N ALA A 112 5.14 3.25 -3.43
CA ALA A 112 4.24 2.12 -3.66
C ALA A 112 3.37 2.39 -4.89
N PRO A 113 2.75 1.35 -5.49
CA PRO A 113 1.81 1.53 -6.60
C PRO A 113 0.61 2.38 -6.17
N ALA A 114 -0.03 3.08 -7.11
CA ALA A 114 -1.09 4.04 -6.81
C ALA A 114 -2.22 3.51 -5.90
N PRO A 115 -2.74 2.26 -6.06
CA PRO A 115 -3.75 1.72 -5.15
C PRO A 115 -3.29 1.60 -3.68
N PHE A 116 -1.98 1.57 -3.45
CA PHE A 116 -1.30 1.42 -2.16
C PHE A 116 -0.53 2.68 -1.75
N ALA A 117 -0.84 3.84 -2.34
CA ALA A 117 -0.17 5.10 -2.01
C ALA A 117 -0.28 5.49 -0.52
N HIS A 118 -1.29 4.97 0.20
CA HIS A 118 -1.48 5.15 1.63
C HIS A 118 -0.40 4.47 2.49
N LEU A 119 0.39 3.55 1.93
CA LEU A 119 1.53 2.91 2.60
C LEU A 119 2.77 3.81 2.60
N VAL A 120 2.86 4.78 1.70
CA VAL A 120 4.04 5.64 1.57
C VAL A 120 4.20 6.50 2.83
N GLY A 121 5.41 6.50 3.38
CA GLY A 121 5.75 7.16 4.64
C GLY A 121 5.42 6.34 5.88
N LEU A 122 4.85 5.14 5.74
CA LEU A 122 4.71 4.22 6.86
C LEU A 122 6.09 3.72 7.28
N ARG A 123 6.30 3.68 8.59
CA ARG A 123 7.56 3.31 9.23
C ARG A 123 7.33 2.24 10.29
N VAL A 124 8.22 1.27 10.31
CA VAL A 124 8.29 0.26 11.36
C VAL A 124 9.70 0.28 11.92
N ASP A 125 9.80 0.43 13.24
CA ASP A 125 11.04 0.40 13.97
C ASP A 125 11.01 -0.64 15.08
N SER A 126 12.16 -1.22 15.37
CA SER A 126 12.35 -2.09 16.52
C SER A 126 13.73 -1.86 17.14
N TYR A 127 13.84 -2.20 18.42
CA TYR A 127 15.07 -2.11 19.20
C TYR A 127 15.44 -3.49 19.72
N GLY A 128 16.59 -4.00 19.31
CA GLY A 128 17.12 -5.33 19.66
C GLY A 128 18.42 -5.25 20.44
#